data_AF-A0A941CMI2-F1
#
_entry.id   AF-A0A941CMI2-F1
#
_cell.length_a   1.000
_cell.length_b   1.000
_cell.length_c   1.000
_cell.angle_alpha   90.00
_cell.angle_beta   90.00
_cell.angle_gamma   90.00
#
_symmetry.space_group_name_H-M   'P 1'
#
loop_
_entity.id
_entity.type
_entity.pdbx_description
1 polymer ?
#
loop_
_entity_poly.entity_id
_entity_poly.type
_entity_poly.pdbx_seq_one_letter_code
_entity_poly.pdbx_strand_id
1 'polypeptide(L)' 'MNKYKETFGVDIGKDVFDVYGSTVVHDRYTNDGSGLKKLLKELPAGALAMER' A
#
# COMPACT_ATOMS: atom_id res chain seq x y z
N MET A 1 -6.16 20.58 12.96
CA MET A 1 -5.11 19.56 12.71
C MET A 1 -5.73 18.48 11.83
N ASN A 2 -5.69 18.61 10.51
CA ASN A 2 -6.30 17.61 9.62
C ASN A 2 -5.57 17.54 8.28
N LYS A 3 -5.57 16.35 7.69
CA LYS A 3 -5.13 16.01 6.32
C LYS A 3 -3.63 15.84 6.12
N TYR A 4 -3.06 14.79 6.69
CA TYR A 4 -2.13 13.99 5.90
C TYR A 4 -2.84 12.66 5.63
N LYS A 5 -3.50 12.59 4.47
CA LYS A 5 -3.82 11.29 3.86
C LYS A 5 -2.48 10.78 3.36
N GLU A 6 -1.92 9.79 4.03
CA GLU A 6 -0.69 9.14 3.60
C GLU A 6 -0.90 8.60 2.17
N THR A 7 -0.05 9.04 1.25
CA THR A 7 -0.06 8.52 -0.12
C THR A 7 0.90 7.34 -0.15
N PHE A 8 0.39 6.16 -0.49
CA PHE A 8 1.18 4.97 -0.68
C PHE A 8 1.47 4.81 -2.17
N GLY A 9 2.76 4.74 -2.53
CA GLY A 9 3.18 4.29 -3.84
C GLY A 9 3.15 2.77 -3.89
N VAL A 10 2.53 2.19 -4.91
CA VAL A 10 2.52 0.74 -5.13
C VAL A 10 3.15 0.48 -6.49
N ASP A 11 4.31 -0.16 -6.49
CA ASP A 11 4.96 -0.63 -7.72
C ASP A 11 4.61 -2.10 -7.92
N ILE A 12 3.84 -2.42 -8.97
CA ILE A 12 3.35 -3.78 -9.22
C ILE A 12 4.24 -4.43 -10.28
N GLY A 13 5.04 -5.40 -9.86
CA GLY A 13 5.79 -6.29 -10.74
C GLY A 13 4.98 -7.51 -11.20
N LYS A 14 5.67 -8.50 -11.77
CA LYS A 14 5.02 -9.69 -12.35
C LYS A 14 4.34 -10.59 -11.31
N ASP A 15 4.99 -10.78 -10.16
CA ASP A 15 4.57 -11.73 -9.10
C ASP A 15 4.50 -11.09 -7.71
N VAL A 16 4.99 -9.85 -7.58
CA VAL A 16 5.11 -9.12 -6.32
C VAL A 16 4.81 -7.66 -6.56
N PHE A 17 4.28 -6.99 -5.55
CA PHE A 17 4.17 -5.54 -5.53
C PHE A 17 4.84 -4.97 -4.28
N ASP A 18 5.39 -3.79 -4.44
CA ASP A 18 6.25 -3.16 -3.47
C ASP A 18 5.58 -1.85 -3.04
N VAL A 19 5.35 -1.70 -1.73
CA VAL A 19 4.56 -0.61 -1.14
C VAL A 19 5.49 0.34 -0.39
N TYR A 20 5.38 1.60 -0.76
CA TYR A 20 6.20 2.69 -0.25
C TYR A 20 5.27 3.71 0.40
N GLY A 21 5.41 3.92 1.70
CA GLY A 21 4.68 4.93 2.47
C GLY A 21 5.62 5.99 3.07
N SER A 22 5.04 6.99 3.71
CA SER A 22 5.84 7.96 4.49
C SER A 22 6.35 7.34 5.80
N THR A 23 5.65 6.32 6.30
CA THR A 23 5.95 5.62 7.56
C THR A 23 6.37 4.16 7.34
N VAL A 24 5.89 3.53 6.28
CA VAL A 24 6.29 2.17 5.84
C VAL A 24 7.41 2.32 4.83
N VAL A 25 8.63 1.99 5.26
CA VAL A 25 9.85 2.31 4.50
C VAL A 25 10.08 1.34 3.35
N HIS A 26 9.55 0.11 3.40
CA HIS A 26 9.64 -0.86 2.31
C HIS A 26 8.91 -2.17 2.67
N ASP A 27 7.67 -2.36 2.23
CA ASP A 27 6.98 -3.66 2.39
C ASP A 27 6.68 -4.29 1.04
N ARG A 28 7.18 -5.51 0.85
CA ARG A 28 6.97 -6.29 -0.35
C ARG A 28 5.90 -7.33 -0.12
N TYR A 29 4.87 -7.29 -0.93
CA TYR A 29 3.78 -8.25 -0.91
C TYR A 29 3.75 -9.05 -2.21
N THR A 30 3.14 -10.22 -2.15
CA THR A 30 2.87 -11.03 -3.35
C THR A 30 1.71 -10.41 -4.13
N ASN A 31 1.79 -10.40 -5.47
CA ASN A 31 0.71 -9.95 -6.35
C ASN A 31 -0.42 -11.00 -6.45
N ASP A 32 -0.86 -11.46 -5.29
CA ASP A 32 -1.92 -12.44 -5.11
C ASP A 32 -2.94 -11.85 -4.13
N GLY A 33 -4.16 -12.37 -4.11
CA GLY A 33 -5.19 -11.94 -3.17
C GLY A 33 -4.74 -11.99 -1.71
N SER A 34 -3.82 -12.90 -1.37
CA SER A 34 -3.21 -12.98 -0.04
C SER A 34 -2.34 -11.77 0.30
N GLY A 35 -1.55 -11.26 -0.64
CA GLY A 35 -0.72 -10.07 -0.44
C GLY A 35 -1.56 -8.80 -0.35
N LEU A 36 -2.59 -8.68 -1.19
CA LEU A 36 -3.54 -7.56 -1.12
C LEU A 36 -4.29 -7.52 0.22
N LYS A 37 -4.65 -8.69 0.77
CA LYS A 37 -5.34 -8.80 2.05
C LYS A 37 -4.45 -8.45 3.24
N LYS A 38 -3.14 -8.68 3.14
CA LYS A 38 -2.16 -8.19 4.12
C LYS A 38 -2.06 -6.68 4.06
N LEU A 39 -1.88 -6.12 2.86
CA LEU A 39 -1.85 -4.68 2.65
C LEU A 39 -3.11 -3.99 3.21
N LEU A 40 -4.31 -4.51 2.94
CA LEU A 40 -5.57 -3.98 3.46
C LEU A 40 -5.68 -4.00 4.99
N LYS A 41 -4.97 -4.91 5.67
CA LYS A 41 -4.91 -4.94 7.14
C LYS A 41 -3.91 -3.93 7.69
N GLU A 42 -2.86 -3.63 6.94
CA GLU A 42 -1.83 -2.67 7.34
C GLU A 42 -2.22 -1.23 6.99
N LEU A 43 -3.05 -1.06 5.96
CA LEU A 43 -3.62 0.23 5.61
C LEU A 43 -4.61 0.70 6.68
N PRO A 44 -4.45 1.93 7.21
CA PRO A 44 -5.41 2.50 8.15
C PRO A 44 -6.78 2.70 7.48
N ALA A 45 -7.86 2.51 8.24
CA ALA A 45 -9.23 2.70 7.77
C ALA A 45 -9.45 4.14 7.27
N GLY A 46 -9.39 4.34 5.96
CA GLY A 46 -9.46 5.66 5.32
C GLY A 46 -8.33 5.97 4.34
N ALA A 47 -7.37 5.06 4.16
CA ALA A 47 -6.41 5.16 3.06
C ALA A 47 -7.14 5.14 1.71
N LEU A 48 -6.87 6.13 0.86
CA LEU A 48 -7.41 6.22 -0.49
C LEU A 48 -6.33 5.78 -1.47
N ALA A 49 -6.55 4.66 -2.15
CA ALA A 49 -5.79 4.34 -3.34
C ALA A 49 -6.24 5.28 -4.47
N MET A 50 -5.34 6.11 -4.98
CA MET A 50 -5.56 6.89 -6.20
C MET A 50 -4.77 6.25 -7.35
N GLU A 51 -5.48 5.81 -8.38
CA GLU A 51 -4.91 5.42 -9.67
C GLU A 51 -4.69 6.69 -10.50
N ARG A 52 -3.52 6.82 -11.13
CA ARG A 52 -3.16 7.90 -12.07
C ARG A 52 -2.74 7.29 -13.38
#